data_AF-A0A967A917-F1
#
_entry.id   AF-A0A967A917-F1
#
_cell.length_a   1.000
_cell.length_b   1.000
_cell.length_c   1.000
_cell.angle_alpha   90.00
_cell.angle_beta   90.00
_cell.angle_gamma   90.00
#
_symmetry.space_group_name_H-M   'P 1'
#
loop_
_entity.id
_entity.type
_entity.pdbx_description
1 polymer ?
#
loop_
_entity_poly.entity_id
_entity_poly.type
_entity_poly.pdbx_seq_one_letter_code
_entity_poly.pdbx_strand_id
1 'polypeptide(L)'
;MQIGLSIVRFHHIGKLEVISMPKQKPSTQIHVADGTGGMRPVLDHRFEAGPWPIEFVIPTKDADSWMAHLDAEMKERGWSASGISQIDVEENSGTLSVHVANGPSPPTLHIVWEKPRGADLCVKARPDGNPIIAVDLAREFIDAINKRAQERITARAHRWDMLTYEGLPWRGELWLGDDIRLGPPSRCPDALIGPQVVIIDAMVEGIGPTGIAANFQTRIQELRIFLGIVLEICAKPVRPKHGWVAQFDEHGRPTACTLQSTGYWEVGPPRTFPVKGSCPPVPREAVTRPGTGRTGIWPDMSEEWVPADVEELWRAFTALPAAKRENLLHAGNAYLIARSMWPDQRTAYAAFLVVACEALKPTGKRYDKLNVYDVVASLLSPSEAERLRKHSAPPQQVRSKHLHRGELAAGELLPILIQDYFADPSFDEMLGELSRVCRVCLIEWLRRRGEYVVVRASRPKPGRVTGRAPRAGGGGAKTSDLTPRSTRTRRKRCAG
;
A
#
# COMPACT_ATOMS: atom_id res chain seq x y z
N MET A 1 -14.76 -23.99 -2.49
CA MET A 1 -14.14 -23.59 -3.77
C MET A 1 -12.73 -23.13 -3.44
N GLN A 2 -11.78 -24.05 -3.60
CA GLN A 2 -10.37 -23.93 -3.20
C GLN A 2 -9.59 -23.31 -4.37
N ILE A 3 -8.91 -22.19 -4.17
CA ILE A 3 -7.97 -21.64 -5.15
C ILE A 3 -6.57 -21.89 -4.58
N GLY A 4 -5.91 -22.92 -5.08
CA GLY A 4 -4.51 -23.22 -4.77
C GLY A 4 -3.59 -22.34 -5.61
N LEU A 5 -2.73 -21.56 -4.96
CA LEU A 5 -1.60 -20.89 -5.60
C LEU A 5 -0.39 -21.82 -5.59
N SER A 6 0.00 -22.35 -6.75
CA SER A 6 1.27 -23.06 -6.92
C SER A 6 2.36 -22.05 -7.27
N ILE A 7 3.33 -21.87 -6.37
CA ILE A 7 4.55 -21.09 -6.61
C ILE A 7 5.60 -22.01 -7.25
N VAL A 8 5.92 -21.79 -8.52
CA VAL A 8 7.04 -22.46 -9.20
C VAL A 8 8.29 -21.58 -9.08
N ARG A 9 9.36 -22.12 -8.48
CA ARG A 9 10.70 -21.51 -8.47
C ARG A 9 11.39 -21.77 -9.81
N PHE A 10 11.82 -20.71 -10.50
CA PHE A 10 12.76 -20.84 -11.63
C PHE A 10 14.19 -20.62 -11.17
N HIS A 11 15.04 -21.63 -11.37
CA HIS A 11 16.49 -21.50 -11.40
C HIS A 11 16.94 -21.04 -12.80
N HIS A 12 18.05 -20.30 -12.84
CA HIS A 12 18.76 -19.79 -14.02
C HIS A 12 18.71 -20.72 -15.25
N ILE A 13 18.17 -20.21 -16.37
CA ILE A 13 18.45 -20.67 -17.73
C ILE A 13 18.58 -19.42 -18.63
N GLY A 14 19.54 -19.45 -19.54
CA GLY A 14 19.99 -18.32 -20.37
C GLY A 14 18.95 -17.79 -21.36
N LYS A 15 19.34 -16.66 -22.00
CA LYS A 15 18.62 -15.90 -23.05
C LYS A 15 17.50 -16.69 -23.73
N LEU A 16 16.26 -16.47 -23.29
CA LEU A 16 15.05 -16.79 -24.03
C LEU A 16 14.67 -15.56 -24.84
N GLU A 17 14.64 -15.71 -26.16
CA GLU A 17 13.86 -14.82 -27.02
C GLU A 17 12.42 -14.87 -26.51
N VAL A 18 11.90 -13.69 -26.13
CA VAL A 18 10.53 -13.54 -25.64
C VAL A 18 9.62 -13.71 -26.86
N ILE A 19 8.88 -14.81 -26.88
CA ILE A 19 7.85 -15.08 -27.88
C ILE A 19 6.71 -14.08 -27.63
N SER A 20 6.56 -13.11 -28.53
CA SER A 20 5.39 -12.23 -28.58
C SER A 20 4.14 -13.10 -28.72
N MET A 21 3.20 -13.01 -27.77
CA MET A 21 1.95 -13.77 -27.84
C MET A 21 1.04 -13.15 -28.92
N PRO A 22 0.56 -13.94 -29.90
CA PRO A 22 -0.36 -13.41 -30.90
C PRO A 22 -1.67 -12.96 -30.22
N LYS A 23 -2.23 -11.82 -30.65
CA LYS A 23 -3.53 -11.30 -30.17
C LYS A 23 -4.58 -12.41 -30.24
N GLN A 24 -5.25 -12.70 -29.12
CA GLN A 24 -6.25 -13.76 -29.05
C GLN A 24 -7.64 -13.17 -28.83
N LYS A 25 -8.60 -13.67 -29.63
CA LYS A 25 -10.02 -13.39 -29.41
C LYS A 25 -10.48 -14.20 -28.19
N PRO A 26 -11.20 -13.59 -27.22
CA PRO A 26 -11.74 -14.34 -26.10
C PRO A 26 -12.61 -15.50 -26.58
N SER A 27 -12.41 -16.69 -26.01
CA SER A 27 -13.28 -17.85 -26.27
C SER A 27 -14.58 -17.81 -25.46
N THR A 28 -14.67 -16.92 -24.47
CA THR A 28 -15.81 -16.78 -23.56
C THR A 28 -16.71 -15.64 -24.01
N GLN A 29 -18.02 -15.87 -24.04
CA GLN A 29 -19.01 -14.81 -24.25
C GLN A 29 -19.26 -14.03 -22.96
N ILE A 30 -18.91 -12.75 -22.97
CA ILE A 30 -19.15 -11.84 -21.86
C ILE A 30 -20.46 -11.11 -22.11
N HIS A 31 -21.32 -11.05 -21.09
CA HIS A 31 -22.57 -10.29 -21.13
C HIS A 31 -22.59 -9.25 -20.01
N VAL A 32 -23.18 -8.09 -20.27
CA VAL A 32 -23.37 -7.01 -19.30
C VAL A 32 -24.83 -6.57 -19.26
N ALA A 33 -25.26 -5.97 -18.16
CA ALA A 33 -26.63 -5.44 -18.06
C ALA A 33 -26.90 -4.36 -19.12
N ASP A 34 -28.09 -4.37 -19.70
CA ASP A 34 -28.52 -3.43 -20.75
C ASP A 34 -29.19 -2.14 -20.22
N GLY A 35 -29.36 -2.04 -18.90
CA GLY A 35 -30.03 -0.91 -18.24
C GLY A 35 -31.56 -0.98 -18.26
N THR A 36 -32.15 -2.02 -18.87
CA THR A 36 -33.59 -2.29 -18.93
C THR A 36 -33.99 -3.61 -18.26
N GLY A 37 -33.06 -4.23 -17.51
CA GLY A 37 -33.26 -5.49 -16.81
C GLY A 37 -32.87 -6.73 -17.62
N GLY A 38 -32.34 -6.56 -18.83
CA GLY A 38 -31.79 -7.61 -19.67
C GLY A 38 -30.26 -7.60 -19.71
N MET A 39 -29.70 -8.45 -20.57
CA MET A 39 -28.27 -8.62 -20.77
C MET A 39 -27.92 -8.43 -22.24
N ARG A 40 -26.79 -7.78 -22.53
CA ARG A 40 -26.23 -7.60 -23.87
C ARG A 40 -24.84 -8.20 -23.98
N PRO A 41 -24.47 -8.82 -25.12
CA PRO A 41 -23.13 -9.35 -25.32
C PRO A 41 -22.11 -8.20 -25.47
N VAL A 42 -20.91 -8.41 -24.95
CA VAL A 42 -19.75 -7.55 -25.21
C VAL A 42 -18.93 -8.18 -26.32
N LEU A 43 -18.81 -7.49 -27.45
CA LEU A 43 -18.07 -7.96 -28.62
C LEU A 43 -16.66 -7.39 -28.63
N ASP A 44 -15.71 -8.19 -29.13
CA ASP A 44 -14.33 -7.76 -29.35
C ASP A 44 -14.14 -7.40 -30.83
N HIS A 45 -14.14 -6.10 -31.11
CA HIS A 45 -14.07 -5.52 -32.45
C HIS A 45 -12.64 -5.36 -32.97
N ARG A 46 -11.60 -5.70 -32.18
CA ARG A 46 -10.18 -5.63 -32.58
C ARG A 46 -9.86 -6.42 -33.86
N PHE A 47 -10.60 -7.49 -34.12
CA PHE A 47 -10.35 -8.42 -35.22
C PHE A 47 -11.30 -8.22 -36.41
N GLU A 48 -12.16 -7.21 -36.38
CA GLU A 48 -13.15 -7.00 -37.42
C GLU A 48 -12.55 -6.31 -38.64
N ALA A 49 -12.89 -6.85 -39.82
CA ALA A 49 -12.59 -6.23 -41.09
C ALA A 49 -13.60 -5.12 -41.41
N GLY A 50 -13.16 -4.09 -42.13
CA GLY A 50 -14.01 -3.00 -42.60
C GLY A 50 -13.43 -1.62 -42.28
N PRO A 51 -14.04 -0.56 -42.83
CA PRO A 51 -13.57 0.80 -42.62
C PRO A 51 -13.83 1.27 -41.18
N TRP A 52 -12.84 1.93 -40.59
CA TRP A 52 -12.96 2.69 -39.35
C TRP A 52 -12.99 4.18 -39.74
N PRO A 53 -14.17 4.84 -39.72
CA PRO A 53 -14.32 6.20 -40.26
C PRO A 53 -13.61 7.29 -39.43
N ILE A 54 -13.13 6.94 -38.24
CA ILE A 54 -12.38 7.79 -37.34
C ILE A 54 -11.12 7.02 -36.91
N GLU A 55 -9.95 7.54 -37.25
CA GLU A 55 -8.66 7.00 -36.83
C GLU A 55 -7.74 8.15 -36.41
N PHE A 56 -7.04 8.01 -35.29
CA PHE A 56 -6.11 9.01 -34.78
C PHE A 56 -5.09 8.38 -33.83
N VAL A 57 -4.04 9.15 -33.53
CA VAL A 57 -2.94 8.75 -32.65
C VAL A 57 -2.83 9.75 -31.51
N ILE A 58 -2.76 9.23 -30.29
CA ILE A 58 -2.54 10.03 -29.08
C ILE A 58 -1.07 9.89 -28.67
N PRO A 59 -0.32 11.00 -28.58
CA PRO A 59 1.08 10.98 -28.18
C PRO A 59 1.28 10.27 -26.83
N THR A 60 2.42 9.61 -26.69
CA THR A 60 2.80 8.83 -25.50
C THR A 60 2.58 9.59 -24.19
N LYS A 61 2.85 10.91 -24.18
CA LYS A 61 2.70 11.79 -23.00
C LYS A 61 1.25 11.92 -22.48
N ASP A 62 0.25 11.72 -23.34
CA ASP A 62 -1.17 11.91 -23.01
C ASP A 62 -1.95 10.57 -23.06
N ALA A 63 -1.34 9.53 -23.62
CA ALA A 63 -1.95 8.22 -23.78
C ALA A 63 -2.41 7.57 -22.47
N ASP A 64 -1.67 7.79 -21.37
CA ASP A 64 -1.99 7.17 -20.07
C ASP A 64 -3.21 7.83 -19.40
N SER A 65 -3.50 9.11 -19.68
CA SER A 65 -4.66 9.83 -19.15
C SER A 65 -5.85 9.85 -20.10
N TRP A 66 -5.66 9.60 -21.39
CA TRP A 66 -6.71 9.71 -22.42
C TRP A 66 -7.94 8.86 -22.09
N MET A 67 -7.74 7.61 -21.65
CA MET A 67 -8.86 6.73 -21.25
C MET A 67 -9.65 7.27 -20.07
N ALA A 68 -9.01 7.98 -19.13
CA ALA A 68 -9.69 8.63 -18.02
C ALA A 68 -10.51 9.84 -18.49
N HIS A 69 -10.02 10.61 -19.47
CA HIS A 69 -10.77 11.70 -20.08
C HIS A 69 -11.97 11.18 -20.90
N LEU A 70 -11.82 10.04 -21.56
CA LEU A 70 -12.92 9.36 -22.22
C LEU A 70 -14.02 8.94 -21.22
N ASP A 71 -13.66 8.33 -20.10
CA ASP A 71 -14.63 7.96 -19.05
C ASP A 71 -15.32 9.20 -18.44
N ALA A 72 -14.56 10.29 -18.26
CA ALA A 72 -15.09 11.56 -17.76
C ALA A 72 -16.11 12.18 -18.72
N GLU A 73 -15.77 12.32 -20.00
CA GLU A 73 -16.65 12.90 -21.02
C GLU A 73 -17.92 12.05 -21.21
N MET A 74 -17.81 10.72 -21.19
CA MET A 74 -18.98 9.84 -21.24
C MET A 74 -19.92 10.07 -20.06
N LYS A 75 -19.38 10.13 -18.84
CA LYS A 75 -20.19 10.32 -17.62
C LYS A 75 -20.90 11.67 -17.60
N GLU A 76 -20.25 12.73 -18.07
CA GLU A 76 -20.87 14.06 -18.20
C GLU A 76 -22.04 14.05 -19.19
N ARG A 77 -21.97 13.23 -20.23
CA ARG A 77 -23.07 13.02 -21.20
C ARG A 77 -24.13 12.03 -20.72
N GLY A 78 -23.95 11.40 -19.55
CA GLY A 78 -24.84 10.34 -19.05
C GLY A 78 -24.75 9.03 -19.85
N TRP A 79 -23.65 8.82 -20.59
CA TRP A 79 -23.43 7.64 -21.41
C TRP A 79 -22.80 6.51 -20.60
N SER A 80 -22.97 5.27 -21.07
CA SER A 80 -22.37 4.08 -20.46
C SER A 80 -21.37 3.45 -21.42
N ALA A 81 -20.47 2.59 -20.93
CA ALA A 81 -19.69 1.73 -21.83
C ALA A 81 -19.53 0.32 -21.29
N SER A 82 -19.20 -0.57 -22.21
CA SER A 82 -18.79 -1.94 -21.94
C SER A 82 -17.59 -2.27 -22.82
N GLY A 83 -16.66 -3.11 -22.34
CA GLY A 83 -15.45 -3.37 -23.10
C GLY A 83 -14.68 -4.58 -22.64
N ILE A 84 -13.72 -4.96 -23.48
CA ILE A 84 -12.79 -6.06 -23.25
C ILE A 84 -11.39 -5.52 -23.56
N SER A 85 -10.44 -5.81 -22.67
CA SER A 85 -9.05 -5.44 -22.84
C SER A 85 -8.14 -6.64 -22.62
N GLN A 86 -7.07 -6.72 -23.40
CA GLN A 86 -5.95 -7.63 -23.22
C GLN A 86 -4.76 -6.84 -22.69
N ILE A 87 -4.15 -7.36 -21.62
CA ILE A 87 -2.91 -6.83 -21.05
C ILE A 87 -1.79 -7.81 -21.40
N ASP A 88 -0.78 -7.33 -22.12
CA ASP A 88 0.40 -8.12 -22.50
C ASP A 88 1.68 -7.45 -22.00
N VAL A 89 2.82 -8.15 -22.07
CA VAL A 89 4.13 -7.61 -21.70
C VAL A 89 4.50 -6.45 -22.63
N GLU A 90 4.24 -6.58 -23.92
CA GLU A 90 4.68 -5.62 -24.97
C GLU A 90 3.63 -4.56 -25.31
N GLU A 91 2.34 -4.87 -25.15
CA GLU A 91 1.25 -3.97 -25.50
C GLU A 91 0.00 -4.21 -24.66
N ASN A 92 -0.84 -3.19 -24.55
CA ASN A 92 -2.23 -3.35 -24.18
C ASN A 92 -3.09 -3.06 -25.42
N SER A 93 -4.18 -3.79 -25.58
CA SER A 93 -5.18 -3.47 -26.59
C SER A 93 -6.57 -3.79 -26.09
N GLY A 94 -7.58 -3.17 -26.67
CA GLY A 94 -8.95 -3.44 -26.28
C GLY A 94 -9.98 -2.88 -27.22
N THR A 95 -11.22 -3.26 -26.92
CA THR A 95 -12.43 -2.74 -27.52
C THR A 95 -13.28 -2.13 -26.40
N LEU A 96 -13.80 -0.93 -26.62
CA LEU A 96 -14.77 -0.26 -25.78
C LEU A 96 -15.98 0.14 -26.62
N SER A 97 -17.17 -0.26 -26.20
CA SER A 97 -18.45 0.11 -26.82
C SER A 97 -19.12 1.15 -25.94
N VAL A 98 -19.23 2.38 -26.43
CA VAL A 98 -19.87 3.51 -25.73
C VAL A 98 -21.32 3.59 -26.18
N HIS A 99 -22.25 3.52 -25.23
CA HIS A 99 -23.69 3.50 -25.48
C HIS A 99 -24.32 4.83 -25.07
N VAL A 100 -24.98 5.48 -26.03
CA VAL A 100 -25.61 6.80 -25.87
C VAL A 100 -26.98 6.70 -25.20
N ALA A 101 -27.57 5.50 -25.16
CA ALA A 101 -28.84 5.20 -24.49
C ALA A 101 -28.81 3.79 -23.86
N ASN A 102 -29.84 3.49 -23.07
CA ASN A 102 -30.10 2.16 -22.53
C ASN A 102 -30.94 1.32 -23.49
N GLY A 103 -30.96 0.00 -23.27
CA GLY A 103 -31.74 -0.95 -24.04
C GLY A 103 -30.88 -1.98 -24.79
N PRO A 104 -31.52 -2.89 -25.54
CA PRO A 104 -30.84 -4.05 -26.12
C PRO A 104 -29.97 -3.73 -27.34
N SER A 105 -30.28 -2.67 -28.09
CA SER A 105 -29.50 -2.23 -29.27
C SER A 105 -29.38 -0.70 -29.31
N PRO A 106 -28.72 -0.09 -28.31
CA PRO A 106 -28.63 1.36 -28.24
C PRO A 106 -27.70 1.90 -29.33
N PRO A 107 -27.88 3.16 -29.75
CA PRO A 107 -26.87 3.86 -30.55
C PRO A 107 -25.51 3.74 -29.85
N THR A 108 -24.52 3.19 -30.56
CA THR A 108 -23.25 2.77 -29.97
C THR A 108 -22.07 3.31 -30.79
N LEU A 109 -21.01 3.70 -30.11
CA LEU A 109 -19.71 4.01 -30.70
C LEU A 109 -18.71 2.97 -30.25
N HIS A 110 -18.23 2.14 -31.17
CA HIS A 110 -17.16 1.20 -30.90
C HIS A 110 -15.82 1.90 -31.04
N ILE A 111 -14.95 1.70 -30.07
CA ILE A 111 -13.60 2.26 -29.99
C ILE A 111 -12.63 1.09 -29.81
N VAL A 112 -11.76 0.90 -30.78
CA VAL A 112 -10.64 -0.04 -30.70
C VAL A 112 -9.39 0.75 -30.42
N TRP A 113 -8.57 0.25 -29.51
CA TRP A 113 -7.34 0.92 -29.13
C TRP A 113 -6.18 -0.06 -28.95
N GLU A 114 -4.98 0.43 -29.26
CA GLU A 114 -3.72 -0.30 -29.15
C GLU A 114 -2.65 0.62 -28.55
N LYS A 115 -2.00 0.15 -27.49
CA LYS A 115 -1.02 0.89 -26.71
C LYS A 115 0.22 0.02 -26.47
N PRO A 116 1.21 0.06 -27.38
CA PRO A 116 2.51 -0.52 -27.11
C PRO A 116 3.18 0.19 -25.92
N ARG A 117 4.00 -0.53 -25.16
CA ARG A 117 4.69 0.03 -23.99
C ARG A 117 5.61 1.19 -24.40
N GLY A 118 5.42 2.35 -23.78
CA GLY A 118 6.25 3.53 -24.02
C GLY A 118 6.11 4.17 -25.41
N ALA A 119 5.11 3.77 -26.20
CA ALA A 119 4.82 4.32 -27.52
C ALA A 119 3.42 4.96 -27.57
N ASP A 120 3.07 5.57 -28.70
CA ASP A 120 1.78 6.28 -28.84
C ASP A 120 0.58 5.33 -28.77
N LEU A 121 -0.58 5.87 -28.39
CA LEU A 121 -1.85 5.15 -28.36
C LEU A 121 -2.55 5.32 -29.71
N CYS A 122 -2.76 4.22 -30.42
CA CYS A 122 -3.54 4.19 -31.66
C CYS A 122 -5.01 3.95 -31.33
N VAL A 123 -5.90 4.77 -31.87
CA VAL A 123 -7.34 4.67 -31.64
C VAL A 123 -8.09 4.67 -32.95
N LYS A 124 -9.07 3.76 -33.06
CA LYS A 124 -10.01 3.66 -34.17
C LYS A 124 -11.42 3.65 -33.62
N ALA A 125 -12.35 4.33 -34.28
CA ALA A 125 -13.73 4.37 -33.83
C ALA A 125 -14.75 4.28 -34.98
N ARG A 126 -15.87 3.62 -34.71
CA ARG A 126 -16.95 3.36 -35.67
C ARG A 126 -18.33 3.40 -34.99
N PRO A 127 -19.25 4.24 -35.46
CA PRO A 127 -20.65 4.20 -35.03
C PRO A 127 -21.36 2.91 -35.46
N ASP A 128 -22.28 2.45 -34.62
CA ASP A 128 -23.14 1.28 -34.84
C ASP A 128 -24.45 1.43 -34.00
N GLY A 129 -25.29 0.41 -34.00
CA GLY A 129 -26.55 0.35 -33.25
C GLY A 129 -27.77 0.79 -34.05
N ASN A 130 -28.94 0.83 -33.41
CA ASN A 130 -30.18 1.24 -34.05
C ASN A 130 -30.97 2.25 -33.19
N PRO A 131 -31.05 3.54 -33.59
CA PRO A 131 -30.43 4.13 -34.77
C PRO A 131 -28.89 4.23 -34.65
N ILE A 132 -28.21 4.26 -35.80
CA ILE A 132 -26.76 4.49 -35.85
C ILE A 132 -26.48 5.96 -35.48
N ILE A 133 -25.47 6.20 -34.65
CA ILE A 133 -25.01 7.56 -34.33
C ILE A 133 -24.39 8.21 -35.58
N ALA A 134 -24.71 9.47 -35.85
CA ALA A 134 -24.06 10.22 -36.93
C ALA A 134 -22.53 10.29 -36.72
N VAL A 135 -21.77 10.10 -37.80
CA VAL A 135 -20.28 10.13 -37.74
C VAL A 135 -19.76 11.46 -37.20
N ASP A 136 -20.42 12.58 -37.55
CA ASP A 136 -20.02 13.90 -37.07
C ASP A 136 -20.18 14.05 -35.55
N LEU A 137 -21.26 13.50 -34.98
CA LEU A 137 -21.46 13.47 -33.52
C LEU A 137 -20.40 12.60 -32.82
N ALA A 138 -20.03 11.48 -33.42
CA ALA A 138 -18.95 10.64 -32.91
C ALA A 138 -17.58 11.35 -32.96
N ARG A 139 -17.32 12.12 -34.02
CA ARG A 139 -16.11 12.96 -34.14
C ARG A 139 -16.09 14.07 -33.10
N GLU A 140 -17.19 14.78 -32.93
CA GLU A 140 -17.33 15.83 -31.91
C GLU A 140 -17.04 15.31 -30.51
N PHE A 141 -17.57 14.13 -30.17
CA PHE A 141 -17.30 13.47 -28.89
C PHE A 141 -15.81 13.13 -28.71
N ILE A 142 -15.16 12.57 -29.73
CA ILE A 142 -13.73 12.24 -29.71
C ILE A 142 -12.86 13.50 -29.62
N ASP A 143 -13.20 14.55 -30.37
CA ASP A 143 -12.49 15.83 -30.34
C ASP A 143 -12.60 16.50 -28.97
N ALA A 144 -13.76 16.40 -28.30
CA ALA A 144 -13.92 16.85 -26.92
C ALA A 144 -12.99 16.08 -25.97
N ILE A 145 -12.88 14.76 -26.09
CA ILE A 145 -11.93 13.95 -25.28
C ILE A 145 -10.49 14.39 -25.54
N ASN A 146 -10.12 14.53 -26.81
CA ASN A 146 -8.77 14.93 -27.21
C ASN A 146 -8.40 16.30 -26.64
N LYS A 147 -9.31 17.27 -26.76
CA LYS A 147 -9.15 18.60 -26.20
C LYS A 147 -8.96 18.54 -24.68
N ARG A 148 -9.81 17.80 -23.97
CA ARG A 148 -9.71 17.64 -22.51
C ARG A 148 -8.39 17.02 -22.08
N ALA A 149 -7.91 16.02 -22.81
CA ALA A 149 -6.64 15.36 -22.54
C ALA A 149 -5.45 16.30 -22.76
N GLN A 150 -5.46 17.05 -23.87
CA GLN A 150 -4.42 18.05 -24.20
C GLN A 150 -4.37 19.18 -23.18
N GLU A 151 -5.54 19.68 -22.75
CA GLU A 151 -5.68 20.73 -21.74
C GLU A 151 -5.54 20.20 -20.30
N ARG A 152 -5.41 18.87 -20.12
CA ARG A 152 -5.30 18.18 -18.82
C ARG A 152 -6.44 18.56 -17.87
N ILE A 153 -7.67 18.60 -18.38
CA ILE A 153 -8.85 19.01 -17.62
C ILE A 153 -9.11 18.07 -16.45
N THR A 154 -9.02 18.61 -15.24
CA THR A 154 -9.37 17.95 -13.98
C THR A 154 -10.63 18.57 -13.39
N ALA A 155 -11.28 17.83 -12.49
CA ALA A 155 -12.34 18.33 -11.64
C ALA A 155 -11.91 18.19 -10.18
N ARG A 156 -12.41 19.10 -9.32
CA ARG A 156 -12.18 19.06 -7.88
C ARG A 156 -13.51 18.88 -7.16
N ALA A 157 -13.59 17.88 -6.30
CA ALA A 157 -14.82 17.57 -5.58
C ALA A 157 -14.53 17.13 -4.14
N HIS A 158 -15.49 17.40 -3.26
CA HIS A 158 -15.48 16.89 -1.90
C HIS A 158 -15.72 15.38 -1.89
N ARG A 159 -14.88 14.69 -1.14
CA ARG A 159 -15.01 13.29 -0.80
C ARG A 159 -14.85 13.14 0.70
N TRP A 160 -15.51 12.12 1.24
CA TRP A 160 -15.48 11.84 2.66
C TRP A 160 -15.43 10.33 2.88
N ASP A 161 -14.87 9.92 4.01
CA ASP A 161 -14.80 8.53 4.45
C ASP A 161 -14.68 8.50 5.98
N MET A 162 -14.75 7.31 6.56
CA MET A 162 -14.60 7.06 7.98
C MET A 162 -13.48 6.07 8.22
N LEU A 163 -12.61 6.39 9.19
CA LEU A 163 -11.60 5.47 9.68
C LEU A 163 -11.95 5.04 11.10
N THR A 164 -11.87 3.73 11.36
CA THR A 164 -11.92 3.16 12.71
C THR A 164 -10.52 2.93 13.25
N TYR A 165 -10.34 3.11 14.56
CA TYR A 165 -9.10 2.76 15.25
C TYR A 165 -9.36 2.36 16.70
N GLU A 166 -8.38 1.74 17.36
CA GLU A 166 -8.41 1.48 18.80
C GLU A 166 -7.69 2.61 19.54
N GLY A 167 -8.36 3.28 20.47
CA GLY A 167 -7.75 4.40 21.21
C GLY A 167 -8.76 5.27 21.97
N LEU A 168 -8.36 6.52 22.21
CA LEU A 168 -9.20 7.54 22.82
C LEU A 168 -10.11 8.19 21.76
N PRO A 169 -11.28 8.71 22.13
CA PRO A 169 -12.22 9.28 21.17
C PRO A 169 -11.66 10.51 20.45
N TRP A 170 -11.93 10.61 19.14
CA TRP A 170 -11.61 11.79 18.34
C TRP A 170 -12.72 12.83 18.48
N ARG A 171 -12.51 13.89 19.27
CA ARG A 171 -13.56 14.88 19.58
C ARG A 171 -13.36 16.27 18.97
N GLY A 172 -12.17 16.55 18.44
CA GLY A 172 -11.85 17.83 17.82
C GLY A 172 -11.58 17.72 16.32
N GLU A 173 -11.37 18.85 15.66
CA GLU A 173 -10.91 18.88 14.28
C GLU A 173 -9.41 19.09 14.16
N LEU A 174 -8.80 18.39 13.19
CA LEU A 174 -7.43 18.60 12.73
C LEU A 174 -7.44 18.87 11.23
N TRP A 175 -6.79 19.95 10.83
CA TRP A 175 -6.64 20.33 9.43
C TRP A 175 -5.23 19.98 8.94
N LEU A 176 -5.14 19.17 7.89
CA LEU A 176 -3.89 18.78 7.25
C LEU A 176 -3.74 19.53 5.91
N GLY A 177 -3.36 20.80 6.02
CA GLY A 177 -3.44 21.77 4.93
C GLY A 177 -4.86 22.32 4.79
N ASP A 178 -5.20 22.79 3.59
CA ASP A 178 -6.52 23.36 3.28
C ASP A 178 -7.51 22.32 2.70
N ASP A 179 -6.98 21.15 2.31
CA ASP A 179 -7.71 20.15 1.53
C ASP A 179 -8.16 18.94 2.33
N ILE A 180 -7.68 18.74 3.56
CA ILE A 180 -7.96 17.55 4.35
C ILE A 180 -8.30 17.95 5.78
N ARG A 181 -9.42 17.43 6.28
CA ARG A 181 -9.85 17.58 7.66
C ARG A 181 -10.10 16.19 8.26
N LEU A 182 -9.61 16.00 9.48
CA LEU A 182 -9.98 14.90 10.36
C LEU A 182 -10.93 15.48 11.42
N GLY A 183 -12.19 15.06 11.39
CA GLY A 183 -13.24 15.60 12.25
C GLY A 183 -13.79 14.54 13.22
N PRO A 184 -14.50 15.00 14.27
CA PRO A 184 -15.19 14.11 15.17
C PRO A 184 -16.39 13.43 14.48
N PRO A 185 -16.76 12.21 14.93
CA PRO A 185 -18.02 11.60 14.55
C PRO A 185 -19.21 12.40 15.12
N SER A 186 -20.37 12.35 14.46
CA SER A 186 -21.60 13.01 14.94
C SER A 186 -22.10 12.46 16.28
N ARG A 187 -21.78 11.18 16.59
CA ARG A 187 -21.98 10.59 17.91
C ARG A 187 -20.69 9.93 18.37
N CYS A 188 -20.10 10.44 19.44
CA CYS A 188 -18.98 9.77 20.09
C CYS A 188 -19.49 8.58 20.92
N PRO A 189 -18.83 7.41 20.85
CA PRO A 189 -19.09 6.32 21.78
C PRO A 189 -18.89 6.79 23.23
N ASP A 190 -19.71 6.30 24.16
CA ASP A 190 -19.55 6.58 25.60
C ASP A 190 -18.30 5.89 26.18
N ALA A 191 -17.77 4.88 25.48
CA ALA A 191 -16.56 4.19 25.87
C ALA A 191 -15.32 5.08 25.69
N LEU A 192 -14.59 5.29 26.79
CA LEU A 192 -13.32 6.05 26.78
C LEU A 192 -12.21 5.33 26.01
N ILE A 193 -12.19 3.99 26.04
CA ILE A 193 -11.19 3.16 25.35
C ILE A 193 -11.93 2.11 24.53
N GLY A 194 -11.47 1.90 23.29
CA GLY A 194 -11.98 0.86 22.40
C GLY A 194 -12.03 1.33 20.95
N PRO A 195 -12.91 0.73 20.13
CA PRO A 195 -13.11 1.14 18.75
C PRO A 195 -13.67 2.57 18.67
N GLN A 196 -12.88 3.48 18.12
CA GLN A 196 -13.22 4.87 17.86
C GLN A 196 -13.31 5.13 16.36
N VAL A 197 -13.95 6.25 16.01
CA VAL A 197 -14.14 6.68 14.62
C VAL A 197 -13.59 8.09 14.45
N VAL A 198 -12.93 8.34 13.32
CA VAL A 198 -12.57 9.68 12.85
C VAL A 198 -13.12 9.86 11.44
N ILE A 199 -13.73 11.02 11.20
CA ILE A 199 -14.30 11.40 9.90
C ILE A 199 -13.21 12.07 9.07
N ILE A 200 -13.05 11.62 7.84
CA ILE A 200 -12.09 12.19 6.89
C ILE A 200 -12.87 12.95 5.83
N ASP A 201 -12.68 14.26 5.76
CA ASP A 201 -13.15 15.10 4.67
C ASP A 201 -11.96 15.52 3.81
N ALA A 202 -12.08 15.39 2.49
CA ALA A 202 -11.04 15.83 1.57
C ALA A 202 -11.60 16.52 0.33
N MET A 203 -10.97 17.63 -0.08
CA MET A 203 -11.11 18.17 -1.42
C MET A 203 -10.10 17.49 -2.34
N VAL A 204 -10.61 16.75 -3.32
CA VAL A 204 -9.78 15.90 -4.18
C VAL A 204 -9.93 16.33 -5.63
N GLU A 205 -8.79 16.52 -6.28
CA GLU A 205 -8.69 16.76 -7.71
C GLU A 205 -8.47 15.43 -8.46
N GLY A 206 -9.10 15.27 -9.62
CA GLY A 206 -8.89 14.12 -10.50
C GLY A 206 -9.60 14.25 -11.84
N ILE A 207 -9.27 13.37 -12.78
CA ILE A 207 -9.94 13.32 -14.09
C ILE A 207 -11.28 12.62 -13.92
N GLY A 208 -12.35 13.40 -13.95
CA GLY A 208 -13.72 12.92 -13.77
C GLY A 208 -13.99 12.26 -12.40
N PRO A 209 -15.20 11.71 -12.21
CA PRO A 209 -15.60 11.11 -10.94
C PRO A 209 -14.72 9.93 -10.50
N THR A 210 -14.25 9.13 -11.46
CA THR A 210 -13.39 7.94 -11.22
C THR A 210 -12.01 8.34 -10.75
N GLY A 211 -11.38 9.31 -11.43
CA GLY A 211 -10.07 9.83 -11.03
C GLY A 211 -10.11 10.47 -9.64
N ILE A 212 -11.16 11.25 -9.34
CA ILE A 212 -11.39 11.80 -8.00
C ILE A 212 -11.50 10.68 -6.95
N ALA A 213 -12.28 9.64 -7.22
CA ALA A 213 -12.44 8.52 -6.29
C ALA A 213 -11.12 7.75 -6.06
N ALA A 214 -10.37 7.47 -7.12
CA ALA A 214 -9.07 6.79 -7.04
C ALA A 214 -8.03 7.61 -6.27
N ASN A 215 -7.96 8.91 -6.52
CA ASN A 215 -7.06 9.82 -5.81
C ASN A 215 -7.45 9.96 -4.34
N PHE A 216 -8.75 9.97 -4.03
CA PHE A 216 -9.24 9.97 -2.66
C PHE A 216 -8.83 8.70 -1.91
N GLN A 217 -9.01 7.52 -2.50
CA GLN A 217 -8.59 6.25 -1.88
C GLN A 217 -7.07 6.18 -1.68
N THR A 218 -6.28 6.67 -2.64
CA THR A 218 -4.84 6.84 -2.47
C THR A 218 -4.52 7.73 -1.28
N ARG A 219 -5.20 8.88 -1.16
CA ARG A 219 -5.01 9.82 -0.04
C ARG A 219 -5.39 9.21 1.31
N ILE A 220 -6.48 8.45 1.37
CA ILE A 220 -6.87 7.72 2.58
C ILE A 220 -5.78 6.73 3.00
N GLN A 221 -5.20 5.99 2.05
CA GLN A 221 -4.11 5.06 2.35
C GLN A 221 -2.84 5.78 2.85
N GLU A 222 -2.45 6.89 2.21
CA GLU A 222 -1.35 7.74 2.67
C GLU A 222 -1.60 8.26 4.09
N LEU A 223 -2.81 8.77 4.36
CA LEU A 223 -3.20 9.29 5.65
C LEU A 223 -3.17 8.22 6.74
N ARG A 224 -3.69 7.03 6.48
CA ARG A 224 -3.66 5.91 7.44
C ARG A 224 -2.23 5.56 7.87
N ILE A 225 -1.30 5.50 6.92
CA ILE A 225 0.12 5.25 7.21
C ILE A 225 0.70 6.42 8.02
N PHE A 226 0.40 7.66 7.62
CA PHE A 226 0.87 8.85 8.32
C PHE A 226 0.40 8.89 9.78
N LEU A 227 -0.89 8.69 10.05
CA LEU A 227 -1.45 8.63 11.40
C LEU A 227 -0.87 7.47 12.20
N GLY A 228 -0.63 6.32 11.56
CA GLY A 228 0.07 5.19 12.16
C GLY A 228 1.47 5.53 12.65
N ILE A 229 2.22 6.30 11.88
CA ILE A 229 3.58 6.73 12.24
C ILE A 229 3.52 7.79 13.35
N VAL A 230 2.71 8.84 13.15
CA VAL A 230 2.75 10.06 13.97
C VAL A 230 2.00 9.88 15.27
N LEU A 231 0.86 9.18 15.27
CA LEU A 231 -0.02 9.01 16.43
C LEU A 231 0.01 7.59 17.01
N GLU A 232 0.66 6.64 16.34
CA GLU A 232 0.63 5.21 16.73
C GLU A 232 -0.77 4.57 16.60
N ILE A 233 -1.64 5.19 15.80
CA ILE A 233 -3.02 4.77 15.58
C ILE A 233 -3.10 3.82 14.37
N CYS A 234 -3.60 2.60 14.58
CA CYS A 234 -3.85 1.63 13.50
C CYS A 234 -5.22 1.89 12.84
N ALA A 235 -5.32 2.97 12.07
CA ALA A 235 -6.55 3.35 11.39
C ALA A 235 -6.90 2.40 10.23
N LYS A 236 -8.17 1.99 10.14
CA LYS A 236 -8.71 1.08 9.12
C LYS A 236 -9.99 1.68 8.52
N PRO A 237 -10.27 1.52 7.22
CA PRO A 237 -11.55 1.93 6.65
C PRO A 237 -12.69 1.22 7.34
N VAL A 238 -13.78 1.94 7.64
CA VAL A 238 -15.02 1.33 8.12
C VAL A 238 -15.49 0.32 7.07
N ARG A 239 -15.66 -0.94 7.48
CA ARG A 239 -16.32 -1.95 6.65
C ARG A 239 -17.72 -2.19 7.21
N PRO A 240 -18.78 -1.81 6.49
CA PRO A 240 -20.14 -2.08 6.95
C PRO A 240 -20.30 -3.60 7.09
N LYS A 241 -20.64 -4.04 8.30
CA LYS A 241 -20.97 -5.44 8.57
C LYS A 241 -22.48 -5.57 8.54
N HIS A 242 -22.99 -6.53 7.78
CA HIS A 242 -24.40 -6.85 7.82
C HIS A 242 -24.62 -7.93 8.89
N GLY A 243 -25.55 -7.66 9.80
CA GLY A 243 -25.90 -8.56 10.90
C GLY A 243 -27.41 -8.65 11.03
N TRP A 244 -27.88 -9.81 11.48
CA TRP A 244 -29.28 -10.00 11.87
C TRP A 244 -29.52 -9.25 13.18
N VAL A 245 -30.35 -8.20 13.12
CA VAL A 245 -30.70 -7.39 14.28
C VAL A 245 -32.12 -7.73 14.69
N ALA A 246 -32.28 -8.15 15.95
CA ALA A 246 -33.59 -8.33 16.55
C ALA A 246 -34.21 -6.95 16.81
N GLN A 247 -35.42 -6.76 16.32
CA GLN A 247 -36.26 -5.62 16.67
C GLN A 247 -37.09 -6.00 17.88
N PHE A 248 -37.25 -5.09 18.83
CA PHE A 248 -38.00 -5.32 20.06
C PHE A 248 -39.19 -4.38 20.13
N ASP A 249 -40.31 -4.85 20.67
CA ASP A 249 -41.43 -3.98 21.03
C ASP A 249 -41.12 -3.13 22.27
N GLU A 250 -42.06 -2.28 22.66
CA GLU A 250 -41.98 -1.44 23.87
C GLU A 250 -41.86 -2.25 25.17
N HIS A 251 -42.16 -3.55 25.14
CA HIS A 251 -42.02 -4.48 26.26
C HIS A 251 -40.73 -5.31 26.20
N GLY A 252 -39.82 -5.00 25.27
CA GLY A 252 -38.55 -5.71 25.11
C GLY A 252 -38.69 -7.12 24.54
N ARG A 253 -39.81 -7.45 23.88
CA ARG A 253 -40.01 -8.75 23.22
C ARG A 253 -39.58 -8.68 21.76
N PRO A 254 -38.83 -9.66 21.24
CA PRO A 254 -38.40 -9.66 19.86
C PRO A 254 -39.61 -9.80 18.92
N THR A 255 -39.84 -8.82 18.06
CA THR A 255 -40.97 -8.77 17.10
C THR A 255 -40.58 -9.21 15.70
N ALA A 256 -39.34 -8.93 15.30
CA ALA A 256 -38.80 -9.29 14.00
C ALA A 256 -37.28 -9.44 14.09
N CYS A 257 -36.70 -10.10 13.08
CA CYS A 257 -35.27 -10.14 12.88
C CYS A 257 -34.99 -9.72 11.44
N THR A 258 -34.27 -8.62 11.25
CA THR A 258 -33.96 -8.07 9.92
C THR A 258 -32.46 -7.96 9.73
N LEU A 259 -31.98 -8.27 8.53
CA LEU A 259 -30.59 -8.02 8.17
C LEU A 259 -30.37 -6.51 8.04
N GLN A 260 -29.52 -5.95 8.88
CA GLN A 260 -29.20 -4.52 8.90
C GLN A 260 -27.70 -4.31 8.90
N SER A 261 -27.25 -3.13 8.48
CA SER A 261 -25.88 -2.70 8.72
C SER A 261 -25.68 -2.49 10.23
N THR A 262 -24.63 -3.11 10.78
CA THR A 262 -24.27 -3.09 12.19
C THR A 262 -22.95 -2.34 12.40
N GLY A 263 -22.82 -1.68 13.54
CA GLY A 263 -21.68 -0.82 13.87
C GLY A 263 -22.01 0.67 13.76
N TYR A 264 -21.01 1.51 13.99
CA TYR A 264 -21.15 2.96 13.82
C TYR A 264 -21.34 3.31 12.35
N TRP A 265 -22.33 4.15 12.07
CA TRP A 265 -22.54 4.72 10.75
C TRP A 265 -23.01 6.17 10.88
N GLU A 266 -22.36 7.06 10.14
CA GLU A 266 -22.77 8.46 10.07
C GLU A 266 -24.14 8.61 9.40
N VAL A 267 -24.96 9.54 9.92
CA VAL A 267 -26.35 9.73 9.48
C VAL A 267 -26.43 10.22 8.02
N GLY A 268 -25.32 10.69 7.45
CA GLY A 268 -25.16 10.91 6.02
C GLY A 268 -23.89 11.69 5.68
N PRO A 269 -23.48 11.71 4.40
CA PRO A 269 -22.38 12.55 3.94
C PRO A 269 -22.65 14.03 4.22
N PRO A 270 -21.66 14.79 4.72
CA PRO A 270 -21.76 16.24 4.72
C PRO A 270 -21.99 16.75 3.29
N ARG A 271 -22.98 17.63 3.10
CA ARG A 271 -23.37 18.15 1.77
C ARG A 271 -22.31 19.06 1.14
N THR A 272 -21.46 19.64 1.98
CA THR A 272 -20.42 20.58 1.59
C THR A 272 -19.16 20.28 2.37
N PHE A 273 -18.02 20.68 1.82
CA PHE A 273 -16.76 20.61 2.55
C PHE A 273 -16.86 21.43 3.85
N PRO A 274 -16.40 20.90 5.00
CA PRO A 274 -16.54 21.60 6.27
C PRO A 274 -15.82 22.95 6.29
N VAL A 275 -16.36 23.90 7.06
CA VAL A 275 -15.70 25.18 7.32
C VAL A 275 -14.74 25.01 8.49
N LYS A 276 -13.52 25.54 8.35
CA LYS A 276 -12.52 25.55 9.42
C LYS A 276 -13.04 26.33 10.64
N GLY A 277 -12.89 25.75 11.83
CA GLY A 277 -13.46 26.25 13.08
C GLY A 277 -14.90 25.78 13.36
N SER A 278 -15.47 24.90 12.54
CA SER A 278 -16.82 24.34 12.77
C SER A 278 -16.88 23.36 13.94
N CYS A 279 -15.74 22.84 14.39
CA CYS A 279 -15.60 22.05 15.61
C CYS A 279 -14.44 22.60 16.45
N PRO A 280 -14.41 22.32 17.77
CA PRO A 280 -13.24 22.61 18.59
C PRO A 280 -11.97 21.97 17.99
N PRO A 281 -10.79 22.60 18.10
CA PRO A 281 -9.55 21.99 17.63
C PRO A 281 -9.20 20.76 18.46
N VAL A 282 -8.56 19.76 17.85
CA VAL A 282 -7.98 18.63 18.60
C VAL A 282 -6.90 19.14 19.57
N PRO A 283 -6.83 18.62 20.81
CA PRO A 283 -5.78 19.00 21.74
C PRO A 283 -4.38 18.69 21.20
N ARG A 284 -3.42 19.54 21.58
CA ARG A 284 -2.04 19.45 21.12
C ARG A 284 -1.07 19.23 22.24
N GLU A 285 -0.07 18.42 21.96
CA GLU A 285 1.04 18.17 22.87
C GLU A 285 2.35 18.77 22.33
N ALA A 286 3.12 19.44 23.19
CA ALA A 286 4.46 19.87 22.84
C ALA A 286 5.40 18.67 22.64
N VAL A 287 6.24 18.70 21.60
CA VAL A 287 7.16 17.60 21.29
C VAL A 287 8.60 18.10 21.12
N THR A 288 9.55 17.36 21.69
CA THR A 288 10.98 17.52 21.43
C THR A 288 11.45 16.45 20.44
N ARG A 289 12.13 16.87 19.36
CA ARG A 289 12.68 15.98 18.33
C ARG A 289 14.21 15.85 18.48
N PRO A 290 14.82 14.68 18.19
CA PRO A 290 14.18 13.41 17.81
C PRO A 290 13.45 12.77 19.00
N GLY A 291 12.22 12.33 18.77
CA GLY A 291 11.34 11.78 19.81
C GLY A 291 9.93 11.54 19.26
N THR A 292 9.05 10.93 20.06
CA THR A 292 7.65 10.65 19.69
C THR A 292 6.63 11.62 20.29
N GLY A 293 7.02 12.42 21.30
CA GLY A 293 6.07 13.02 22.25
C GLY A 293 5.74 12.04 23.39
N ARG A 294 4.67 12.31 24.17
CA ARG A 294 4.13 11.33 25.13
C ARG A 294 3.78 10.04 24.41
N THR A 295 4.02 8.93 25.11
CA THR A 295 3.70 7.58 24.65
C THR A 295 2.56 7.03 25.49
N GLY A 296 1.60 6.37 24.85
CA GLY A 296 0.46 5.74 25.53
C GLY A 296 -0.62 6.73 25.98
N ILE A 297 -1.62 6.18 26.66
CA ILE A 297 -2.76 6.92 27.21
C ILE A 297 -2.42 7.33 28.65
N TRP A 298 -2.58 8.62 28.97
CA TRP A 298 -2.33 9.17 30.29
C TRP A 298 -3.63 9.45 31.05
N PRO A 299 -3.64 9.46 32.40
CA PRO A 299 -4.86 9.63 33.19
C PRO A 299 -5.62 10.94 32.96
N ASP A 300 -4.95 11.97 32.45
CA ASP A 300 -5.51 13.29 32.11
C ASP A 300 -6.18 13.32 30.73
N MET A 301 -6.09 12.24 29.94
CA MET A 301 -6.60 12.20 28.59
C MET A 301 -8.03 11.66 28.53
N SER A 302 -8.97 12.50 28.07
CA SER A 302 -10.36 12.11 27.76
C SER A 302 -10.65 11.97 26.27
N GLU A 303 -9.66 12.29 25.42
CA GLU A 303 -9.76 12.35 23.97
C GLU A 303 -8.36 12.20 23.33
N GLU A 304 -8.33 11.88 22.04
CA GLU A 304 -7.09 11.71 21.30
C GLU A 304 -6.35 13.05 21.17
N TRP A 305 -5.04 13.05 21.44
CA TRP A 305 -4.18 14.23 21.31
C TRP A 305 -3.25 14.06 20.13
N VAL A 306 -2.83 15.17 19.54
CA VAL A 306 -1.89 15.17 18.42
C VAL A 306 -0.62 15.96 18.76
N PRO A 307 0.55 15.57 18.24
CA PRO A 307 1.76 16.33 18.46
C PRO A 307 1.67 17.69 17.76
N ALA A 308 2.21 18.73 18.41
CA ALA A 308 2.05 20.12 17.97
C ALA A 308 2.62 20.41 16.56
N ASP A 309 3.56 19.59 16.08
CA ASP A 309 4.19 19.66 14.76
C ASP A 309 3.53 18.72 13.72
N VAL A 310 2.35 18.15 13.99
CA VAL A 310 1.67 17.21 13.08
C VAL A 310 1.43 17.79 11.68
N GLU A 311 1.05 19.07 11.54
CA GLU A 311 0.88 19.67 10.22
C GLU A 311 2.22 19.95 9.51
N GLU A 312 3.30 20.18 10.27
CA GLU A 312 4.64 20.28 9.68
C GLU A 312 5.10 18.94 9.12
N LEU A 313 4.87 17.85 9.86
CA LEU A 313 5.17 16.50 9.38
C LEU A 313 4.33 16.13 8.16
N TRP A 314 3.04 16.49 8.13
CA TRP A 314 2.19 16.27 6.96
C TRP A 314 2.69 17.07 5.75
N ARG A 315 3.03 18.36 5.93
CA ARG A 315 3.62 19.18 4.87
C ARG A 315 4.96 18.61 4.38
N ALA A 316 5.79 18.09 5.28
CA ALA A 316 7.03 17.43 4.91
C ALA A 316 6.75 16.18 4.06
N PHE A 317 5.72 15.40 4.41
CA PHE A 317 5.30 14.20 3.69
C PHE A 317 4.78 14.53 2.29
N THR A 318 3.88 15.51 2.16
CA THR A 318 3.32 15.90 0.86
C THR A 318 4.37 16.56 -0.04
N ALA A 319 5.39 17.21 0.53
CA ALA A 319 6.51 17.77 -0.21
C ALA A 319 7.59 16.74 -0.65
N LEU A 320 7.50 15.47 -0.22
CA LEU A 320 8.44 14.44 -0.66
C LEU A 320 8.32 14.18 -2.18
N PRO A 321 9.45 14.02 -2.89
CA PRO A 321 9.47 13.42 -4.23
C PRO A 321 8.82 12.03 -4.22
N ALA A 322 8.17 11.65 -5.32
CA ALA A 322 7.39 10.41 -5.43
C ALA A 322 8.15 9.16 -4.92
N ALA A 323 9.39 8.96 -5.36
CA ALA A 323 10.21 7.81 -4.93
C ALA A 323 10.52 7.81 -3.42
N LYS A 324 10.75 8.98 -2.82
CA LYS A 324 10.96 9.09 -1.37
C LYS A 324 9.65 8.87 -0.61
N ARG A 325 8.54 9.40 -1.12
CA ARG A 325 7.21 9.18 -0.55
C ARG A 325 6.86 7.69 -0.55
N GLU A 326 7.08 7.00 -1.65
CA GLU A 326 6.89 5.56 -1.79
C GLU A 326 7.76 4.78 -0.79
N ASN A 327 9.04 5.14 -0.63
CA ASN A 327 9.91 4.53 0.38
C ASN A 327 9.35 4.67 1.80
N LEU A 328 8.87 5.87 2.17
CA LEU A 328 8.24 6.07 3.49
C LEU A 328 6.95 5.28 3.63
N LEU A 329 6.12 5.23 2.58
CA LEU A 329 4.88 4.46 2.60
C LEU A 329 5.16 2.96 2.77
N HIS A 330 6.19 2.42 2.12
CA HIS A 330 6.63 1.04 2.33
C HIS A 330 7.13 0.79 3.76
N ALA A 331 7.96 1.70 4.29
CA ALA A 331 8.46 1.61 5.66
C ALA A 331 7.32 1.69 6.70
N GLY A 332 6.41 2.65 6.53
CA GLY A 332 5.23 2.83 7.36
C GLY A 332 4.22 1.69 7.25
N ASN A 333 4.06 1.10 6.06
CA ASN A 333 3.22 -0.08 5.89
C ASN A 333 3.82 -1.31 6.59
N ALA A 334 5.15 -1.52 6.52
CA ALA A 334 5.81 -2.56 7.29
C ALA A 334 5.63 -2.35 8.81
N TYR A 335 5.69 -1.09 9.27
CA TYR A 335 5.40 -0.74 10.66
C TYR A 335 3.95 -1.06 11.04
N LEU A 336 2.96 -0.70 10.21
CA LEU A 336 1.55 -1.03 10.46
C LEU A 336 1.28 -2.54 10.44
N ILE A 337 1.93 -3.29 9.54
CA ILE A 337 1.87 -4.75 9.53
C ILE A 337 2.41 -5.31 10.85
N ALA A 338 3.56 -4.82 11.31
CA ALA A 338 4.09 -5.20 12.63
C ALA A 338 3.02 -4.94 13.71
N ARG A 339 2.45 -3.74 13.77
CA ARG A 339 1.43 -3.40 14.77
C ARG A 339 0.20 -4.32 14.74
N SER A 340 -0.19 -4.82 13.57
CA SER A 340 -1.29 -5.77 13.43
C SER A 340 -1.00 -7.18 13.97
N MET A 341 0.29 -7.50 14.17
CA MET A 341 0.77 -8.77 14.70
C MET A 341 0.89 -8.76 16.24
N TRP A 342 0.77 -7.61 16.88
CA TRP A 342 0.87 -7.48 18.33
C TRP A 342 -0.46 -7.74 19.03
N PRO A 343 -0.50 -8.43 20.18
CA PRO A 343 0.62 -9.09 20.86
C PRO A 343 0.88 -10.53 20.39
N ASP A 344 0.05 -11.08 19.51
CA ASP A 344 -0.03 -12.53 19.29
C ASP A 344 1.17 -13.14 18.55
N GLN A 345 1.84 -12.38 17.67
CA GLN A 345 2.97 -12.82 16.85
C GLN A 345 4.21 -11.98 17.10
N ARG A 346 4.75 -12.03 18.33
CA ARG A 346 5.85 -11.16 18.82
C ARG A 346 7.14 -11.21 17.98
N THR A 347 7.49 -12.37 17.42
CA THR A 347 8.68 -12.53 16.56
C THR A 347 8.47 -11.91 15.17
N ALA A 348 7.27 -12.05 14.60
CA ALA A 348 6.88 -11.39 13.35
C ALA A 348 6.81 -9.87 13.57
N TYR A 349 6.22 -9.42 14.68
CA TYR A 349 6.25 -8.02 15.13
C TYR A 349 7.68 -7.46 15.13
N ALA A 350 8.61 -8.10 15.84
CA ALA A 350 10.03 -7.69 15.86
C ALA A 350 10.64 -7.64 14.46
N ALA A 351 10.42 -8.67 13.65
CA ALA A 351 11.00 -8.76 12.30
C ALA A 351 10.49 -7.64 11.39
N PHE A 352 9.19 -7.33 11.42
CA PHE A 352 8.62 -6.25 10.60
C PHE A 352 9.01 -4.86 11.10
N LEU A 353 9.25 -4.65 12.39
CA LEU A 353 9.86 -3.40 12.89
C LEU A 353 11.28 -3.21 12.33
N VAL A 354 12.08 -4.28 12.27
CA VAL A 354 13.41 -4.23 11.65
C VAL A 354 13.29 -3.94 10.14
N VAL A 355 12.33 -4.54 9.44
CA VAL A 355 12.06 -4.27 8.02
C VAL A 355 11.66 -2.80 7.81
N ALA A 356 10.78 -2.25 8.65
CA ALA A 356 10.38 -0.86 8.60
C ALA A 356 11.57 0.09 8.74
N CYS A 357 12.46 -0.14 9.71
CA CYS A 357 13.70 0.63 9.84
C CYS A 357 14.61 0.45 8.62
N GLU A 358 14.82 -0.78 8.16
CA GLU A 358 15.71 -1.06 7.03
C GLU A 358 15.21 -0.48 5.70
N ALA A 359 13.90 -0.27 5.54
CA ALA A 359 13.32 0.40 4.38
C ALA A 359 13.69 1.91 4.30
N LEU A 360 14.17 2.51 5.40
CA LEU A 360 14.59 3.91 5.46
C LEU A 360 16.04 4.13 4.98
N LYS A 361 16.74 3.08 4.54
CA LYS A 361 18.09 3.19 3.96
C LYS A 361 18.07 4.11 2.73
N PRO A 362 19.16 4.85 2.46
CA PRO A 362 19.24 5.60 1.21
C PRO A 362 19.33 4.64 0.02
N THR A 363 18.92 5.09 -1.16
CA THR A 363 18.90 4.27 -2.37
C THR A 363 20.31 4.06 -2.95
N GLY A 364 20.54 2.88 -3.53
CA GLY A 364 21.75 2.53 -4.28
C GLY A 364 22.60 1.43 -3.65
N LYS A 365 23.27 0.65 -4.51
CA LYS A 365 23.99 -0.60 -4.17
C LYS A 365 25.00 -0.48 -3.02
N ARG A 366 25.56 0.72 -2.80
CA ARG A 366 26.52 0.97 -1.70
C ARG A 366 25.89 0.84 -0.30
N TYR A 367 24.56 0.90 -0.21
CA TYR A 367 23.81 0.87 1.05
C TYR A 367 23.14 -0.49 1.33
N ASP A 368 23.20 -1.45 0.41
CA ASP A 368 22.57 -2.77 0.55
C ASP A 368 23.05 -3.53 1.81
N LYS A 369 24.29 -3.26 2.24
CA LYS A 369 24.91 -3.88 3.42
C LYS A 369 24.60 -3.18 4.74
N LEU A 370 23.85 -2.07 4.72
CA LEU A 370 23.37 -1.42 5.95
C LEU A 370 22.29 -2.28 6.60
N ASN A 371 22.17 -2.21 7.92
CA ASN A 371 21.11 -2.88 8.68
C ASN A 371 20.41 -1.89 9.63
N VAL A 372 19.52 -2.39 10.48
CA VAL A 372 18.77 -1.57 11.45
C VAL A 372 19.68 -0.70 12.32
N TYR A 373 20.83 -1.21 12.78
CA TYR A 373 21.73 -0.44 13.64
C TYR A 373 22.37 0.73 12.91
N ASP A 374 22.70 0.57 11.63
CA ASP A 374 23.25 1.67 10.83
C ASP A 374 22.20 2.76 10.60
N VAL A 375 20.94 2.38 10.35
CA VAL A 375 19.82 3.33 10.21
C VAL A 375 19.60 4.09 11.52
N VAL A 376 19.51 3.39 12.65
CA VAL A 376 19.34 3.99 13.98
C VAL A 376 20.51 4.91 14.33
N ALA A 377 21.75 4.51 14.04
CA ALA A 377 22.93 5.34 14.27
C ALA A 377 22.92 6.62 13.44
N SER A 378 22.39 6.55 12.22
CA SER A 378 22.38 7.67 11.27
C SER A 378 21.24 8.66 11.53
N LEU A 379 20.06 8.17 11.91
CA LEU A 379 18.90 9.01 12.16
C LEU A 379 18.90 9.55 13.59
N LEU A 380 19.27 8.73 14.58
CA LEU A 380 19.17 9.11 15.98
C LEU A 380 20.56 9.32 16.61
N SER A 381 21.28 8.24 16.91
CA SER A 381 22.61 8.31 17.51
C SER A 381 23.34 6.96 17.53
N PRO A 382 24.69 6.92 17.46
CA PRO A 382 25.46 5.70 17.65
C PRO A 382 25.20 5.01 18.99
N SER A 383 24.92 5.77 20.04
CA SER A 383 24.60 5.25 21.38
C SER A 383 23.27 4.50 21.40
N GLU A 384 22.24 4.97 20.71
CA GLU A 384 20.98 4.23 20.56
C GLU A 384 21.13 2.94 19.78
N ALA A 385 21.92 2.96 18.70
CA ALA A 385 22.20 1.75 17.94
C ALA A 385 22.95 0.70 18.78
N GLU A 386 23.90 1.15 19.61
CA GLU A 386 24.66 0.27 20.51
C GLU A 386 23.80 -0.27 21.66
N ARG A 387 22.89 0.55 22.22
CA ARG A 387 21.91 0.08 23.22
C ARG A 387 21.02 -1.01 22.65
N LEU A 388 20.46 -0.79 21.45
CA LEU A 388 19.62 -1.76 20.77
C LEU A 388 20.36 -3.08 20.47
N ARG A 389 21.67 -3.01 20.22
CA ARG A 389 22.52 -4.18 19.94
C ARG A 389 22.85 -5.00 21.18
N LYS A 390 22.90 -4.37 22.36
CA LYS A 390 23.30 -5.00 23.62
C LYS A 390 22.21 -5.89 24.23
N HIS A 391 20.99 -5.86 23.69
CA HIS A 391 19.93 -6.77 24.08
C HIS A 391 20.32 -8.23 23.85
N SER A 392 19.88 -9.11 24.76
CA SER A 392 20.09 -10.57 24.72
C SER A 392 19.54 -11.22 23.44
N ALA A 393 18.47 -10.65 22.88
CA ALA A 393 17.83 -11.03 21.63
C ALA A 393 17.98 -9.92 20.57
N PRO A 394 19.16 -9.72 19.96
CA PRO A 394 19.42 -8.60 19.06
C PRO A 394 18.43 -8.57 17.87
N PRO A 395 17.82 -7.42 17.53
CA PRO A 395 16.78 -7.34 16.50
C PRO A 395 17.18 -7.95 15.15
N GLN A 396 18.42 -7.73 14.70
CA GLN A 396 18.89 -8.26 13.43
C GLN A 396 18.92 -9.80 13.40
N GLN A 397 19.22 -10.43 14.55
CA GLN A 397 19.24 -11.87 14.67
C GLN A 397 17.82 -12.43 14.63
N VAL A 398 16.88 -11.80 15.33
CA VAL A 398 15.45 -12.18 15.33
C VAL A 398 14.89 -12.13 13.91
N ARG A 399 15.12 -11.01 13.19
CA ARG A 399 14.73 -10.89 11.77
C ARG A 399 15.34 -11.99 10.91
N SER A 400 16.65 -12.26 11.05
CA SER A 400 17.33 -13.27 10.23
C SER A 400 16.79 -14.68 10.49
N LYS A 401 16.52 -15.04 11.73
CA LYS A 401 15.95 -16.35 12.08
C LYS A 401 14.53 -16.50 11.54
N HIS A 402 13.70 -15.46 11.69
CA HIS A 402 12.31 -15.47 11.22
C HIS A 402 12.22 -15.48 9.68
N LEU A 403 12.78 -14.48 9.00
CA LEU A 403 12.54 -14.26 7.57
C LEU A 403 13.45 -15.09 6.65
N HIS A 404 14.70 -15.37 7.05
CA HIS A 404 15.66 -16.05 6.16
C HIS A 404 15.81 -17.53 6.43
N ARG A 405 15.62 -17.96 7.67
CA ARG A 405 15.79 -19.37 8.05
C ARG A 405 14.46 -20.09 8.26
N GLY A 406 13.36 -19.36 8.38
CA GLY A 406 12.06 -19.95 8.72
C GLY A 406 12.08 -20.67 10.07
N GLU A 407 13.08 -20.38 10.92
CA GLU A 407 13.29 -21.03 12.22
C GLU A 407 12.26 -20.56 13.27
N LEU A 408 11.46 -19.53 12.94
CA LEU A 408 10.40 -18.99 13.78
C LEU A 408 9.12 -18.94 12.94
N ALA A 409 8.17 -19.85 13.20
CA ALA A 409 6.88 -19.87 12.51
C ALA A 409 6.03 -18.63 12.89
N ALA A 410 5.32 -18.06 11.93
CA ALA A 410 4.51 -16.85 12.13
C ALA A 410 3.24 -17.07 12.99
N GLY A 411 2.90 -18.30 13.36
CA GLY A 411 1.61 -18.61 14.00
C GLY A 411 1.60 -19.62 15.14
N GLU A 412 2.74 -20.14 15.60
CA GLU A 412 2.75 -21.15 16.67
C GLU A 412 3.83 -20.87 17.72
N LEU A 413 3.44 -20.14 18.75
CA LEU A 413 3.90 -20.38 20.11
C LEU A 413 2.72 -20.98 20.89
N LEU A 414 2.22 -22.15 20.45
CA LEU A 414 1.58 -23.04 21.42
C LEU A 414 2.69 -23.69 22.27
N PRO A 415 2.47 -23.89 23.59
CA PRO A 415 3.47 -24.22 24.60
C PRO A 415 3.98 -25.66 24.52
N ILE A 416 4.47 -26.07 23.35
CA ILE A 416 5.01 -27.40 23.11
C ILE A 416 6.46 -27.22 22.70
N LEU A 417 7.30 -26.96 23.69
CA LEU A 417 8.68 -27.42 23.85
C LEU A 417 9.37 -26.52 24.88
N ILE A 418 9.34 -26.97 26.14
CA ILE A 418 10.40 -26.85 27.14
C ILE A 418 11.08 -25.47 27.21
N GLN A 419 10.65 -24.69 28.21
CA GLN A 419 11.11 -23.35 28.59
C GLN A 419 10.73 -22.26 27.59
N ASP A 420 9.82 -21.40 28.04
CA ASP A 420 9.44 -20.16 27.41
C ASP A 420 10.63 -19.17 27.42
N TYR A 421 11.64 -19.42 26.56
CA TYR A 421 12.80 -18.56 26.35
C TYR A 421 12.40 -17.15 25.84
N PHE A 422 11.11 -16.89 25.59
CA PHE A 422 10.58 -15.64 25.04
C PHE A 422 9.47 -14.99 25.89
N ALA A 423 9.04 -15.61 27.00
CA ALA A 423 8.62 -14.90 28.22
C ALA A 423 9.84 -14.45 29.05
N ASP A 424 11.00 -14.29 28.39
CA ASP A 424 12.18 -13.64 28.92
C ASP A 424 11.94 -12.12 28.95
N PRO A 425 12.00 -11.46 30.13
CA PRO A 425 11.89 -10.01 30.26
C PRO A 425 12.80 -9.25 29.29
N SER A 426 13.94 -9.82 28.91
CA SER A 426 14.88 -9.19 27.98
C SER A 426 14.38 -9.14 26.52
N PHE A 427 13.47 -10.03 26.11
CA PHE A 427 12.81 -9.93 24.81
C PHE A 427 11.74 -8.83 24.82
N ASP A 428 11.00 -8.68 25.92
CA ASP A 428 10.06 -7.56 26.12
C ASP A 428 10.77 -6.20 26.16
N GLU A 429 11.89 -6.11 26.87
CA GLU A 429 12.73 -4.91 26.87
C GLU A 429 13.22 -4.55 25.46
N MET A 430 13.70 -5.54 24.70
CA MET A 430 14.12 -5.34 23.32
C MET A 430 12.95 -4.88 22.44
N LEU A 431 11.77 -5.49 22.57
CA LEU A 431 10.59 -5.11 21.79
C LEU A 431 10.11 -3.69 22.11
N GLY A 432 10.07 -3.32 23.40
CA GLY A 432 9.72 -1.98 23.84
C GLY A 432 10.69 -0.94 23.26
N GLU A 433 12.00 -1.21 23.34
CA GLU A 433 13.00 -0.29 22.76
C GLU A 433 12.93 -0.26 21.23
N LEU A 434 12.81 -1.41 20.56
CA LEU A 434 12.73 -1.49 19.10
C LEU A 434 11.50 -0.79 18.56
N SER A 435 10.34 -0.96 19.20
CA SER A 435 9.09 -0.29 18.83
C SER A 435 9.24 1.23 18.91
N ARG A 436 9.75 1.73 20.05
CA ARG A 436 10.03 3.15 20.25
C ARG A 436 11.00 3.67 19.19
N VAL A 437 12.16 3.05 19.06
CA VAL A 437 13.22 3.47 18.13
C VAL A 437 12.75 3.45 16.67
N CYS A 438 11.99 2.43 16.27
CA CYS A 438 11.43 2.34 14.92
C CYS A 438 10.52 3.53 14.60
N ARG A 439 9.59 3.86 15.50
CA ARG A 439 8.70 5.01 15.34
C ARG A 439 9.47 6.33 15.29
N VAL A 440 10.45 6.54 16.19
CA VAL A 440 11.30 7.74 16.18
C VAL A 440 12.08 7.85 14.88
N CYS A 441 12.64 6.75 14.36
CA CYS A 441 13.33 6.73 13.06
C CYS A 441 12.41 7.12 11.90
N LEU A 442 11.17 6.61 11.85
CA LEU A 442 10.20 6.96 10.82
C LEU A 442 9.88 8.47 10.83
N ILE A 443 9.63 9.03 12.02
CA ILE A 443 9.35 10.45 12.19
C ILE A 443 10.57 11.30 11.83
N GLU A 444 11.77 10.93 12.31
CA GLU A 444 12.99 11.71 12.07
C GLU A 444 13.40 11.64 10.60
N TRP A 445 13.22 10.50 9.94
CA TRP A 445 13.43 10.37 8.51
C TRP A 445 12.49 11.30 7.73
N LEU A 446 11.21 11.34 8.11
CA LEU A 446 10.22 12.22 7.50
C LEU A 446 10.58 13.70 7.72
N ARG A 447 10.94 14.08 8.94
CA ARG A 447 11.39 15.45 9.30
C ARG A 447 12.58 15.89 8.46
N ARG A 448 13.52 14.98 8.22
CA ARG A 448 14.70 15.21 7.36
C ARG A 448 14.42 15.01 5.87
N ARG A 449 13.17 14.77 5.47
CA ARG A 449 12.77 14.55 4.06
C ARG A 449 13.57 13.43 3.37
N GLY A 450 13.94 12.40 4.15
CA GLY A 450 14.76 11.28 3.71
C GLY A 450 16.23 11.62 3.43
N GLU A 451 16.73 12.76 3.90
CA GLU A 451 18.12 13.19 3.71
C GLU A 451 18.90 13.10 5.02
N TYR A 452 19.89 12.21 5.07
CA TYR A 452 20.74 12.08 6.24
C TYR A 452 22.12 11.50 5.89
N VAL A 453 23.10 11.80 6.74
CA VAL A 453 24.45 11.26 6.63
C VAL A 453 24.47 9.86 7.21
N VAL A 454 24.94 8.89 6.44
CA VAL A 454 25.05 7.50 6.90
C VAL A 454 26.21 7.36 7.87
N VAL A 455 25.90 6.95 9.09
CA VAL A 455 26.84 6.54 10.13
C VAL A 455 26.84 5.01 10.18
N ARG A 456 28.01 4.41 9.98
CA ARG A 456 28.16 2.96 10.13
C ARG A 456 28.37 2.63 11.59
N ALA A 457 27.45 1.85 12.16
CA ALA A 457 27.61 1.40 13.53
C ALA A 457 28.83 0.46 13.61
N SER A 458 29.64 0.60 14.66
CA SER A 458 30.83 -0.24 14.89
C SER A 458 30.42 -1.72 14.82
N ARG A 459 31.14 -2.55 14.05
CA ARG A 459 30.87 -3.99 14.02
C ARG A 459 31.70 -4.67 15.10
N PRO A 460 31.15 -5.64 15.87
CA PRO A 460 31.96 -6.43 16.76
C PRO A 460 33.07 -7.09 15.94
N LYS A 461 34.33 -6.94 16.36
CA LYS A 461 35.43 -7.69 15.76
C LYS A 461 35.14 -9.18 15.99
N PRO A 462 35.21 -10.05 14.95
CA PRO A 462 35.08 -11.47 15.17
C PRO A 462 36.14 -11.88 16.20
N GLY A 463 35.68 -12.39 17.34
CA GLY A 463 36.56 -12.87 18.39
C GLY A 463 37.52 -13.90 17.80
N ARG A 464 38.82 -13.62 17.91
CA ARG A 464 39.87 -14.59 17.62
C ARG A 464 39.64 -15.74 18.59
N VAL A 465 39.13 -16.87 18.12
CA VAL A 465 39.02 -18.09 18.91
C VAL A 465 40.45 -18.57 19.17
N THR A 466 41.09 -18.02 20.19
CA THR A 466 42.35 -18.54 20.73
C THR A 466 42.00 -19.60 21.76
N GLY A 467 42.40 -20.84 21.48
CA GLY A 467 42.51 -21.89 22.49
C GLY A 467 41.33 -22.85 22.56
N ARG A 468 41.32 -23.87 21.69
CA ARG A 468 40.88 -25.19 22.11
C ARG A 468 42.05 -26.15 21.91
N ALA A 469 42.54 -26.67 23.03
CA ALA A 469 43.59 -27.66 23.15
C ALA A 469 43.27 -28.93 22.31
N PRO A 470 44.30 -29.65 21.82
CA PRO A 470 44.10 -30.86 21.04
C PRO A 470 43.49 -31.95 21.92
N ARG A 471 42.33 -32.48 21.52
CA ARG A 471 41.79 -33.70 22.12
C ARG A 471 42.63 -34.88 21.66
N ALA A 472 43.26 -35.53 22.64
CA ALA A 472 43.90 -36.82 22.52
C ALA A 472 42.87 -37.92 22.26
N GLY A 473 43.25 -38.86 21.38
CA GLY A 473 43.13 -40.31 21.60
C GLY A 473 41.75 -40.96 21.61
N GLY A 474 41.50 -41.76 20.57
CA GLY A 474 40.52 -42.86 20.53
C GLY A 474 39.85 -42.91 19.15
N GLY A 475 40.03 -43.90 18.27
CA GLY A 475 40.66 -45.21 18.38
C GLY A 475 39.81 -46.20 17.58
N GLY A 476 40.32 -46.65 16.43
CA GLY A 476 39.88 -47.84 15.67
C GLY A 476 38.79 -47.60 14.61
N ALA A 477 38.82 -48.23 13.42
CA ALA A 477 39.81 -49.06 12.75
C ALA A 477 39.40 -49.26 11.27
N LYS A 478 40.41 -49.20 10.37
CA LYS A 478 40.57 -49.92 9.06
C LYS A 478 39.52 -49.68 7.96
N THR A 479 39.89 -49.36 6.72
CA THR A 479 40.79 -50.14 5.85
C THR A 479 41.68 -49.29 4.94
N SER A 480 42.85 -49.85 4.65
CA SER A 480 43.97 -49.39 3.83
C SER A 480 43.82 -49.77 2.35
N ASP A 481 44.39 -48.96 1.45
CA ASP A 481 45.43 -49.33 0.45
C ASP A 481 45.80 -48.05 -0.34
N LEU A 482 46.99 -47.45 -0.14
CA LEU A 482 48.26 -47.66 -0.88
C LEU A 482 48.10 -47.36 -2.39
N THR A 483 48.77 -46.44 -3.11
CA THR A 483 50.04 -45.65 -3.02
C THR A 483 50.04 -44.63 -4.24
N PRO A 484 51.12 -43.92 -4.64
CA PRO A 484 51.68 -42.71 -4.03
C PRO A 484 51.96 -41.53 -5.02
N ARG A 485 52.29 -40.36 -4.44
CA ARG A 485 53.19 -39.27 -4.91
C ARG A 485 53.24 -38.89 -6.42
N SER A 486 52.99 -37.60 -6.69
CA SER A 486 53.87 -36.80 -7.56
C SER A 486 53.75 -35.29 -7.27
N THR A 487 54.80 -34.75 -6.67
CA THR A 487 55.14 -33.32 -6.60
C THR A 487 55.57 -32.81 -7.98
N ARG A 488 55.00 -31.70 -8.45
CA ARG A 488 55.69 -30.85 -9.44
C ARG A 488 55.35 -29.37 -9.29
N THR A 489 56.28 -28.67 -8.66
CA THR A 489 56.55 -27.23 -8.78
C THR A 489 57.02 -26.89 -10.21
N ARG A 490 56.51 -25.81 -10.83
CA ARG A 490 57.25 -25.10 -11.89
C ARG A 490 56.93 -23.60 -11.99
N ARG A 491 57.88 -22.83 -11.49
CA ARG A 491 58.45 -21.54 -11.93
C ARG A 491 57.64 -20.61 -12.87
N LYS A 492 57.43 -19.39 -12.35
CA LYS A 492 57.89 -18.07 -12.85
C LYS A 492 58.37 -17.97 -14.31
N ARG A 493 57.78 -17.03 -15.05
CA ARG A 493 58.50 -16.03 -15.87
C ARG A 493 57.77 -14.68 -15.81
N CYS A 494 58.51 -13.65 -15.46
CA CYS A 494 58.20 -12.23 -15.71
C CYS A 494 58.99 -11.77 -16.94
N ALA A 495 58.44 -10.81 -17.67
CA ALA A 495 59.14 -9.78 -18.45
C ALA A 495 58.08 -8.68 -18.72
N GLY A 496 58.30 -7.39 -18.47
CA GLY A 496 59.47 -6.69 -17.95
C GLY A 496 59.07 -5.42 -17.20
#